data_AF-A0A381R6P0-F1
#
_entry.id   AF-A0A381R6P0-F1
#
_cell.length_a   1.000
_cell.length_b   1.000
_cell.length_c   1.000
_cell.angle_alpha   90.00
_cell.angle_beta   90.00
_cell.angle_gamma   90.00
#
_symmetry.space_group_name_H-M   'P 1'
#
loop_
_entity.id
_entity.type
_entity.pdbx_description
1 polymer ?
#
loop_
_entity_poly.entity_id
_entity_poly.type
_entity_poly.pdbx_seq_one_letter_code
_entity_poly.pdbx_strand_id
1 'polypeptide(L)'
;MVEADGADALTMRRLANELDVATTTIYWHVGNRAELITALVRRHGARLAEAPVEGDTARDRVLAVARLIWESAITHREITRLASAHGAASLHAQRLELAMARELQESGVVGEAARDALRAITACVGGFIVTTMLDDLVPADHRRTSVLADLDDPGLDPATREALATSSDLPSLFEATLRAVVDSIVPADLTANAYL
;
A
#
# COMPACT_ATOMS: atom_id res chain seq x y z
N MET A 1 -14.92 15.21 1.34
CA MET A 1 -14.36 15.77 2.60
C MET A 1 -12.96 15.27 2.87
N VAL A 2 -12.71 14.03 3.32
CA VAL A 2 -11.32 13.58 3.64
C VAL A 2 -10.36 13.78 2.46
N GLU A 3 -10.75 13.37 1.25
CA GLU A 3 -9.90 13.53 0.07
C GLU A 3 -9.73 14.98 -0.39
N ALA A 4 -10.72 15.85 -0.11
CA ALA A 4 -10.74 17.23 -0.59
C ALA A 4 -10.09 18.20 0.41
N ASP A 5 -10.26 17.94 1.70
CA ASP A 5 -9.96 18.85 2.80
C ASP A 5 -8.93 18.27 3.78
N GLY A 6 -8.46 17.04 3.53
CA GLY A 6 -7.49 16.32 4.36
C GLY A 6 -8.09 15.50 5.51
N ALA A 7 -7.24 14.68 6.13
CA ALA A 7 -7.60 13.77 7.22
C ALA A 7 -8.31 14.46 8.41
N ASP A 8 -7.91 15.68 8.75
CA ASP A 8 -8.45 16.43 9.90
C ASP A 8 -9.85 17.01 9.66
N ALA A 9 -10.29 17.09 8.40
CA ALA A 9 -11.60 17.64 8.06
C ALA A 9 -12.75 16.77 8.58
N LEU A 10 -12.55 15.46 8.74
CA LEU A 10 -13.56 14.54 9.25
C LEU A 10 -13.80 14.76 10.75
N THR A 11 -14.78 15.61 11.05
CA THR A 11 -15.30 15.83 12.40
C THR A 11 -16.77 15.46 12.48
N MET A 12 -17.24 15.05 13.66
CA MET A 12 -18.65 14.67 13.88
C MET A 12 -19.61 15.80 13.47
N ARG A 13 -19.26 17.04 13.83
CA ARG A 13 -20.06 18.23 13.51
C ARG A 13 -20.09 18.51 12.01
N ARG A 14 -18.94 18.47 11.33
CA ARG A 14 -18.88 18.72 9.88
C ARG A 14 -19.61 17.64 9.10
N LEU A 15 -19.48 16.37 9.50
CA LEU A 15 -20.25 15.27 8.92
C LEU A 15 -21.76 15.44 9.13
N ALA A 16 -22.19 15.84 10.33
CA ALA A 16 -23.59 16.09 10.62
C ALA A 16 -24.17 17.23 9.75
N ASN A 17 -23.41 18.32 9.60
CA ASN A 17 -23.79 19.43 8.73
C ASN A 17 -23.89 19.00 7.25
N GLU A 18 -22.93 18.21 6.76
CA GLU A 18 -22.92 17.70 5.38
C GLU A 18 -24.14 16.80 5.09
N LEU A 19 -24.59 16.05 6.10
CA LEU A 19 -25.72 15.14 6.00
C LEU A 19 -27.07 15.78 6.40
N ASP A 20 -27.08 17.06 6.76
CA ASP A 20 -28.25 17.79 7.28
C ASP A 20 -28.96 17.07 8.44
N VAL A 21 -28.17 16.60 9.42
CA VAL A 21 -28.67 15.93 10.63
C VAL A 21 -28.08 16.53 11.90
N ALA A 22 -28.72 16.25 13.03
CA ALA A 22 -28.14 16.57 14.33
C ALA A 22 -26.86 15.74 14.58
N THR A 23 -25.84 16.35 15.19
CA THR A 23 -24.60 15.64 15.55
C THR A 23 -24.86 14.41 16.45
N THR A 24 -25.87 14.47 17.32
CA THR A 24 -26.30 13.35 18.16
C THR A 24 -26.73 12.13 17.35
N THR A 25 -27.33 12.32 16.19
CA THR A 25 -27.69 11.23 15.26
C THR A 25 -26.46 10.47 14.79
N ILE A 26 -25.38 11.18 14.46
CA ILE A 26 -24.11 10.54 14.06
C ILE A 26 -23.55 9.71 15.22
N TYR A 27 -23.48 10.28 16.43
CA TYR A 27 -23.02 9.55 17.63
C TYR A 27 -23.83 8.27 17.89
N TRP A 28 -25.13 8.27 17.61
CA TRP A 28 -25.97 7.08 17.77
C TRP A 28 -25.60 5.93 16.81
N HIS A 29 -25.19 6.26 15.58
CA HIS A 29 -24.87 5.27 14.55
C HIS A 29 -23.43 4.73 14.62
N VAL A 30 -22.47 5.60 14.92
CA VAL A 30 -21.04 5.24 14.83
C VAL A 30 -20.30 5.37 16.16
N GLY A 31 -20.99 5.75 17.24
CA GLY A 31 -20.36 5.99 18.53
C GLY A 31 -19.44 7.20 18.46
N ASN A 32 -18.13 6.99 18.46
CA ASN A 32 -17.14 8.08 18.50
C ASN A 32 -16.41 8.32 17.17
N ARG A 33 -15.57 9.36 17.11
CA ARG A 33 -14.81 9.72 15.90
C ARG A 33 -13.84 8.60 15.46
N ALA A 34 -13.22 7.88 16.39
CA ALA A 34 -12.29 6.80 16.04
C ALA A 34 -13.03 5.60 15.42
N GLU A 35 -14.23 5.29 15.91
CA GLU A 35 -15.11 4.27 15.33
C GLU A 35 -15.62 4.69 13.94
N LEU A 36 -15.96 5.98 13.76
CA LEU A 36 -16.28 6.55 12.44
C LEU A 36 -15.13 6.37 11.44
N ILE A 37 -13.89 6.69 11.85
CA ILE A 37 -12.70 6.54 11.01
C ILE A 37 -12.49 5.07 10.66
N THR A 38 -12.61 4.18 11.64
CA THR A 38 -12.50 2.74 11.45
C THR A 38 -13.53 2.23 10.43
N ALA A 39 -14.78 2.68 10.54
CA ALA A 39 -15.85 2.33 9.61
C ALA A 39 -15.61 2.88 8.19
N LEU A 40 -15.12 4.13 8.10
CA LEU A 40 -14.74 4.75 6.83
C LEU A 40 -13.63 3.96 6.14
N VAL A 41 -12.53 3.68 6.84
CA VAL A 41 -11.37 2.96 6.31
C VAL A 41 -11.78 1.55 5.86
N ARG A 42 -12.57 0.85 6.67
CA ARG A 42 -13.10 -0.48 6.31
C ARG A 42 -13.97 -0.43 5.06
N ARG A 43 -14.89 0.53 4.97
CA ARG A 43 -15.78 0.69 3.81
C ARG A 43 -14.99 1.05 2.55
N HIS A 44 -13.97 1.90 2.69
CA HIS A 44 -13.08 2.26 1.59
C HIS A 44 -12.31 1.02 1.08
N GLY A 45 -11.64 0.30 1.98
CA GLY A 45 -10.96 -0.95 1.68
C GLY A 45 -11.89 -1.98 1.01
N ALA A 46 -13.14 -2.05 1.47
CA ALA A 46 -14.12 -2.94 0.91
C ALA A 46 -14.46 -2.65 -0.55
N ARG A 47 -14.56 -1.36 -0.92
CA ARG A 47 -14.81 -0.91 -2.29
C ARG A 47 -13.62 -1.17 -3.20
N LEU A 48 -12.40 -0.94 -2.71
CA LEU A 48 -11.19 -1.22 -3.50
C LEU A 48 -11.11 -2.69 -3.92
N ALA A 49 -11.47 -3.59 -3.00
CA ALA A 49 -11.48 -5.03 -3.28
C ALA A 49 -12.62 -5.49 -4.20
N GLU A 50 -13.48 -4.60 -4.69
CA GLU A 50 -14.46 -4.89 -5.76
C GLU A 50 -13.82 -4.77 -7.14
N ALA A 51 -12.65 -4.14 -7.26
CA ALA A 51 -11.92 -4.07 -8.52
C ALA A 51 -11.50 -5.49 -8.98
N PRO A 52 -11.62 -5.81 -10.27
CA PRO A 52 -11.20 -7.10 -10.79
C PRO A 52 -9.68 -7.27 -10.62
N VAL A 53 -9.27 -8.45 -10.15
CA VAL A 53 -7.87 -8.87 -10.13
C VAL A 53 -7.60 -9.60 -11.44
N GLU A 54 -6.92 -8.93 -12.36
CA GLU A 54 -6.59 -9.47 -13.68
C GLU A 54 -5.22 -10.14 -13.69
N GLY A 55 -5.07 -11.22 -14.46
CA GLY A 55 -3.81 -11.93 -14.62
C GLY A 55 -4.00 -13.38 -15.10
N ASP A 56 -3.13 -13.81 -16.02
CA ASP A 56 -3.21 -15.14 -16.63
C ASP A 56 -2.81 -16.24 -15.62
N THR A 57 -1.81 -15.95 -14.78
CA THR A 57 -1.30 -16.88 -13.75
C THR A 57 -1.65 -16.40 -12.34
N ALA A 58 -1.60 -17.31 -11.36
CA ALA A 58 -1.77 -16.93 -9.94
C ALA A 58 -0.71 -15.91 -9.50
N ARG A 59 0.50 -16.02 -10.06
CA ARG A 59 1.58 -15.04 -9.87
C ARG A 59 1.21 -13.65 -10.39
N ASP A 60 0.65 -13.56 -11.59
CA ASP A 60 0.20 -12.28 -12.16
C ASP A 60 -0.90 -11.66 -11.31
N ARG A 61 -1.82 -12.48 -10.77
CA ARG A 61 -2.89 -12.02 -9.88
C ARG A 61 -2.34 -11.54 -8.53
N VAL A 62 -1.33 -12.21 -7.95
CA VAL A 62 -0.62 -11.70 -6.76
C VAL A 62 0.01 -10.32 -7.02
N LEU A 63 0.67 -10.15 -8.17
CA LEU A 63 1.23 -8.86 -8.58
C LEU A 63 0.15 -7.79 -8.75
N ALA A 64 -0.97 -8.13 -9.39
CA ALA A 64 -2.10 -7.23 -9.58
C ALA A 64 -2.70 -6.76 -8.25
N VAL A 65 -2.88 -7.66 -7.27
CA VAL A 65 -3.36 -7.28 -5.94
C VAL A 65 -2.37 -6.33 -5.23
N ALA A 66 -1.07 -6.64 -5.28
CA ALA A 66 -0.05 -5.79 -4.65
C ALA A 66 0.03 -4.39 -5.29
N ARG A 67 -0.12 -4.30 -6.62
CA ARG A 67 -0.26 -3.02 -7.35
C ARG A 67 -1.49 -2.25 -6.92
N LEU A 68 -2.64 -2.92 -6.80
CA LEU A 68 -3.88 -2.28 -6.39
C LEU A 68 -3.77 -1.69 -4.96
N ILE A 69 -3.09 -2.38 -4.04
CA ILE A 69 -2.79 -1.85 -2.70
C ILE A 69 -1.96 -0.57 -2.81
N TRP A 70 -0.88 -0.60 -3.60
CA TRP A 70 -0.01 0.54 -3.85
C TRP A 70 -0.76 1.73 -4.47
N GLU A 71 -1.38 1.52 -5.63
CA GLU A 71 -2.08 2.56 -6.39
C GLU A 71 -3.19 3.20 -5.57
N SER A 72 -3.95 2.40 -4.83
CA SER A 72 -4.95 2.92 -3.91
C SER A 72 -4.33 3.81 -2.83
N ALA A 73 -3.23 3.36 -2.20
CA ALA A 73 -2.60 4.12 -1.14
C ALA A 73 -2.08 5.48 -1.63
N ILE A 74 -1.59 5.53 -2.87
CA ILE A 74 -1.07 6.72 -3.56
C ILE A 74 -2.19 7.62 -4.10
N THR A 75 -3.31 7.06 -4.55
CA THR A 75 -4.47 7.81 -5.06
C THR A 75 -5.26 8.42 -3.91
N HIS A 76 -5.47 7.67 -2.84
CA HIS A 76 -6.29 8.04 -1.69
C HIS A 76 -5.43 8.42 -0.47
N ARG A 77 -4.39 9.25 -0.69
CA ARG A 77 -3.35 9.56 0.31
C ARG A 77 -3.90 10.04 1.65
N GLU A 78 -4.91 10.90 1.62
CA GLU A 78 -5.52 11.41 2.85
C GLU A 78 -6.22 10.31 3.66
N ILE A 79 -6.82 9.33 2.98
CA ILE A 79 -7.40 8.15 3.63
C ILE A 79 -6.29 7.24 4.18
N THR A 80 -5.21 7.05 3.43
CA THR A 80 -4.02 6.31 3.88
C THR A 80 -3.39 6.93 5.13
N ARG A 81 -3.17 8.25 5.13
CA ARG A 81 -2.66 9.01 6.28
C ARG A 81 -3.61 8.92 7.47
N LEU A 82 -4.91 9.10 7.25
CA LEU A 82 -5.93 8.98 8.28
C LEU A 82 -5.93 7.57 8.91
N ALA A 83 -5.86 6.52 8.09
CA ALA A 83 -5.82 5.14 8.54
C ALA A 83 -4.56 4.86 9.38
N SER A 84 -3.39 5.29 8.91
CA SER A 84 -2.12 5.12 9.63
C SER A 84 -2.12 5.87 10.97
N ALA A 85 -2.57 7.12 11.00
CA ALA A 85 -2.63 7.93 12.22
C ALA A 85 -3.56 7.35 13.30
N HIS A 86 -4.54 6.53 12.91
CA HIS A 86 -5.51 5.92 13.83
C HIS A 86 -5.30 4.41 14.02
N GLY A 87 -4.17 3.85 13.58
CA GLY A 87 -3.88 2.41 13.72
C GLY A 87 -4.82 1.50 12.91
N ALA A 88 -5.51 2.04 11.90
CA ALA A 88 -6.48 1.35 11.07
C ALA A 88 -5.92 0.93 9.70
N ALA A 89 -4.61 1.08 9.46
CA ALA A 89 -3.97 0.75 8.18
C ALA A 89 -4.21 -0.70 7.73
N SER A 90 -4.16 -1.66 8.66
CA SER A 90 -4.43 -3.08 8.37
C SER A 90 -5.87 -3.34 7.94
N LEU A 91 -6.83 -2.52 8.37
CA LEU A 91 -8.23 -2.63 7.94
C LEU A 91 -8.46 -2.12 6.52
N HIS A 92 -7.59 -1.23 6.04
CA HIS A 92 -7.68 -0.68 4.69
C HIS A 92 -7.40 -1.75 3.64
N ALA A 93 -6.37 -2.58 3.86
CA ALA A 93 -5.94 -3.60 2.91
C ALA A 93 -6.56 -4.99 3.17
N GLN A 94 -7.27 -5.21 4.29
CA GLN A 94 -7.71 -6.53 4.74
C GLN A 94 -8.38 -7.40 3.64
N ARG A 95 -9.29 -6.84 2.84
CA ARG A 95 -9.96 -7.61 1.78
C ARG A 95 -9.03 -7.92 0.60
N LEU A 96 -8.09 -7.02 0.29
CA LEU A 96 -7.05 -7.23 -0.72
C LEU A 96 -6.03 -8.27 -0.23
N GLU A 97 -5.62 -8.23 1.04
CA GLU A 97 -4.77 -9.25 1.64
C GLU A 97 -5.45 -10.63 1.62
N LEU A 98 -6.76 -10.69 1.85
CA LEU A 98 -7.52 -11.93 1.70
C LEU A 98 -7.54 -12.43 0.25
N ALA A 99 -7.68 -11.53 -0.74
CA ALA A 99 -7.58 -11.89 -2.15
C ALA A 99 -6.17 -12.44 -2.47
N MET A 100 -5.12 -11.74 -2.05
CA MET A 100 -3.73 -12.19 -2.21
C MET A 100 -3.49 -13.58 -1.57
N ALA A 101 -4.03 -13.82 -0.38
CA ALA A 101 -3.91 -15.12 0.29
C ALA A 101 -4.58 -16.26 -0.51
N ARG A 102 -5.68 -15.98 -1.22
CA ARG A 102 -6.31 -16.96 -2.12
C ARG A 102 -5.43 -17.26 -3.32
N GLU A 103 -4.86 -16.23 -3.94
CA GLU A 103 -3.95 -16.40 -5.09
C GLU A 103 -2.67 -17.17 -4.70
N LEU A 104 -2.11 -16.87 -3.52
CA LEU A 104 -0.99 -17.63 -2.97
C LEU A 104 -1.36 -19.11 -2.80
N GLN A 105 -2.55 -19.40 -2.26
CA GLN A 105 -3.03 -20.78 -2.12
C GLN A 105 -3.21 -21.47 -3.48
N GLU A 106 -3.76 -20.78 -4.48
CA GLU A 106 -3.92 -21.31 -5.84
C GLU A 106 -2.57 -21.65 -6.50
N SER A 107 -1.53 -20.87 -6.19
CA SER A 107 -0.15 -21.16 -6.63
C SER A 107 0.55 -22.30 -5.88
N GLY A 108 -0.12 -22.92 -4.90
CA GLY A 108 0.42 -23.99 -4.05
C GLY A 108 1.20 -23.49 -2.83
N VAL A 109 1.27 -22.18 -2.60
CA VAL A 109 1.88 -21.59 -1.40
C VAL A 109 0.86 -21.61 -0.26
N VAL A 110 1.07 -22.48 0.73
CA VAL A 110 0.10 -22.73 1.82
C VAL A 110 0.77 -22.69 3.20
N GLY A 111 -0.03 -22.59 4.27
CA GLY A 111 0.45 -22.67 5.65
C GLY A 111 1.40 -21.53 6.03
N GLU A 112 2.52 -21.86 6.68
CA GLU A 112 3.52 -20.88 7.10
C GLU A 112 4.18 -20.15 5.91
N ALA A 113 4.35 -20.85 4.78
CA ALA A 113 4.88 -20.23 3.57
C ALA A 113 3.94 -19.14 3.04
N ALA A 114 2.62 -19.35 3.07
CA ALA A 114 1.64 -18.33 2.67
C ALA A 114 1.62 -17.13 3.61
N ARG A 115 1.75 -17.38 4.92
CA ARG A 115 1.87 -16.33 5.94
C ARG A 115 3.10 -15.46 5.70
N ASP A 116 4.25 -16.07 5.45
CA ASP A 116 5.50 -15.36 5.27
C ASP A 116 5.54 -14.66 3.90
N ALA A 117 4.97 -15.27 2.86
CA ALA A 117 4.74 -14.67 1.55
C ALA A 117 3.91 -13.39 1.65
N LEU A 118 2.72 -13.48 2.25
CA LEU A 118 1.81 -12.35 2.42
C LEU A 118 2.49 -11.20 3.19
N ARG A 119 3.24 -11.52 4.24
CA ARG A 119 3.98 -10.51 5.03
C ARG A 119 5.13 -9.90 4.26
N ALA A 120 5.90 -10.67 3.50
CA ALA A 120 7.00 -10.16 2.70
C ALA A 120 6.49 -9.19 1.61
N ILE A 121 5.41 -9.58 0.91
CA ILE A 121 4.82 -8.76 -0.16
C ILE A 121 4.20 -7.48 0.44
N THR A 122 3.40 -7.59 1.51
CA THR A 122 2.76 -6.41 2.12
C THR A 122 3.78 -5.50 2.81
N ALA A 123 4.85 -6.02 3.41
CA ALA A 123 5.94 -5.22 3.95
C ALA A 123 6.73 -4.51 2.84
N CYS A 124 6.96 -5.17 1.71
CA CYS A 124 7.57 -4.55 0.53
C CYS A 124 6.71 -3.37 0.04
N VAL A 125 5.43 -3.61 -0.26
CA VAL A 125 4.49 -2.58 -0.69
C VAL A 125 4.38 -1.45 0.35
N GLY A 126 4.24 -1.79 1.62
CA GLY A 126 4.15 -0.83 2.72
C GLY A 126 5.40 0.06 2.85
N GLY A 127 6.60 -0.50 2.64
CA GLY A 127 7.85 0.25 2.62
C GLY A 127 7.84 1.33 1.54
N PHE A 128 7.48 0.98 0.30
CA PHE A 128 7.32 1.96 -0.77
C PHE A 128 6.25 3.00 -0.44
N ILE A 129 5.12 2.61 0.18
CA ILE A 129 4.02 3.55 0.52
C ILE A 129 4.56 4.59 1.50
N VAL A 130 5.25 4.13 2.54
CA VAL A 130 5.86 5.01 3.54
C VAL A 130 6.88 5.94 2.89
N THR A 131 7.77 5.44 2.05
CA THR A 131 8.75 6.26 1.32
C THR A 131 8.05 7.35 0.50
N THR A 132 6.99 7.01 -0.23
CA THR A 132 6.25 7.99 -1.05
C THR A 132 5.51 9.02 -0.23
N MET A 133 4.94 8.60 0.92
CA MET A 133 4.28 9.52 1.84
C MET A 133 5.28 10.46 2.53
N LEU A 134 6.50 9.97 2.81
CA LEU A 134 7.58 10.79 3.37
C LEU A 134 8.12 11.78 2.33
N ASP A 135 8.26 11.37 1.07
CA ASP A 135 8.69 12.27 -0.01
C ASP A 135 7.78 13.51 -0.14
N ASP A 136 6.47 13.37 0.11
CA ASP A 136 5.53 14.50 0.14
C ASP A 136 5.90 15.55 1.19
N LEU A 137 6.48 15.12 2.31
CA LEU A 137 6.85 15.96 3.46
C LEU A 137 8.26 16.55 3.33
N VAL A 138 9.11 15.92 2.52
CA VAL A 138 10.50 16.35 2.33
C VAL A 138 10.55 17.51 1.33
N PRO A 139 11.13 18.67 1.71
CA PRO A 139 11.40 19.78 0.79
C PRO A 139 12.18 19.33 -0.45
N ALA A 140 11.88 19.89 -1.63
CA ALA A 140 12.42 19.40 -2.91
C ALA A 140 13.96 19.44 -3.00
N ASP A 141 14.60 20.34 -2.24
CA ASP A 141 16.05 20.43 -2.04
C ASP A 141 16.62 19.26 -1.22
N HIS A 142 15.85 18.74 -0.26
CA HIS A 142 16.19 17.58 0.57
C HIS A 142 15.78 16.23 -0.06
N ARG A 143 15.04 16.23 -1.18
CA ARG A 143 14.76 15.00 -1.95
C ARG A 143 15.98 14.49 -2.73
N ARG A 144 17.02 15.32 -2.87
CA ARG A 144 18.29 15.01 -3.55
C ARG A 144 19.31 14.26 -2.69
N THR A 145 19.01 14.01 -1.42
CA THR A 145 19.96 13.34 -0.54
C THR A 145 19.74 11.83 -0.58
N SER A 146 20.41 11.17 -1.52
CA SER A 146 21.00 9.92 -1.09
C SER A 146 22.06 10.24 -0.03
N VAL A 147 22.29 9.30 0.88
CA VAL A 147 23.31 9.34 1.93
C VAL A 147 24.72 9.69 1.39
N LEU A 148 24.94 9.63 0.07
CA LEU A 148 26.24 9.76 -0.58
C LEU A 148 26.49 11.10 -1.27
N ALA A 149 25.52 12.01 -1.33
CA ALA A 149 25.73 13.31 -1.98
C ALA A 149 26.81 14.16 -1.27
N ASP A 150 26.88 14.03 0.06
CA ASP A 150 27.80 14.82 0.91
C ASP A 150 28.95 13.99 1.50
N LEU A 151 29.07 12.71 1.13
CA LEU A 151 30.11 11.80 1.64
C LEU A 151 31.10 11.47 0.51
N ASP A 152 32.27 12.11 0.56
CA ASP A 152 33.39 11.79 -0.33
C ASP A 152 34.08 10.49 0.12
N ASP A 153 33.79 9.40 -0.57
CA ASP A 153 34.55 8.14 -0.48
C ASP A 153 35.39 7.94 -1.77
N PRO A 154 36.72 8.08 -1.72
CA PRO A 154 37.59 7.89 -2.89
C PRO A 154 37.69 6.42 -3.35
N GLY A 155 37.19 5.47 -2.56
CA GLY A 155 37.11 4.04 -2.92
C GLY A 155 35.93 3.68 -3.84
N LEU A 156 34.95 4.58 -3.98
CA LEU A 156 33.82 4.40 -4.90
C LEU A 156 34.13 4.96 -6.30
N ASP A 157 33.73 4.20 -7.32
CA ASP A 157 33.80 4.65 -8.71
C ASP A 157 32.99 5.95 -8.91
N PRO A 158 33.53 6.97 -9.63
CA PRO A 158 32.86 8.24 -9.81
C PRO A 158 31.47 8.15 -10.44
N ALA A 159 31.27 7.28 -11.43
CA ALA A 159 29.97 7.11 -12.07
C ALA A 159 28.96 6.45 -11.11
N THR A 160 29.43 5.52 -10.27
CA THR A 160 28.60 4.92 -9.21
C THR A 160 28.18 5.96 -8.16
N ARG A 161 29.09 6.85 -7.75
CA ARG A 161 28.80 7.94 -6.81
C ARG A 161 27.75 8.91 -7.37
N GLU A 162 27.92 9.32 -8.62
CA GLU A 162 26.98 10.21 -9.31
C GLU A 162 25.59 9.57 -9.46
N ALA A 163 25.54 8.30 -9.85
CA ALA A 163 24.28 7.56 -9.95
C ALA A 163 23.57 7.44 -8.59
N LEU A 164 24.32 7.12 -7.54
CA LEU A 164 23.78 7.04 -6.18
C LEU A 164 23.31 8.38 -5.65
N ALA A 165 23.88 9.51 -6.08
CA ALA A 165 23.44 10.86 -5.70
C ALA A 165 22.11 11.29 -6.36
N THR A 166 21.59 10.51 -7.30
CA THR A 166 20.36 10.81 -8.03
C THR A 166 19.17 10.05 -7.44
N SER A 167 18.00 10.69 -7.35
CA SER A 167 16.77 10.03 -6.92
C SER A 167 16.34 8.98 -7.94
N SER A 168 16.01 7.76 -7.48
CA SER A 168 15.45 6.72 -8.34
C SER A 168 13.99 7.02 -8.71
N ASP A 169 13.56 6.57 -9.89
CA ASP A 169 12.13 6.56 -10.25
C ASP A 169 11.40 5.52 -9.40
N LEU A 170 10.72 6.00 -8.35
CA LEU A 170 10.11 5.15 -7.33
C LEU A 170 9.05 4.18 -7.87
N PRO A 171 8.16 4.58 -8.81
CA PRO A 171 7.24 3.64 -9.47
C PRO A 171 7.95 2.51 -10.23
N SER A 172 9.01 2.82 -11.00
CA SER A 172 9.77 1.77 -11.71
C SER A 172 10.51 0.85 -10.74
N LEU A 173 11.09 1.42 -9.68
CA LEU A 173 11.78 0.64 -8.64
C LEU A 173 10.79 -0.26 -7.87
N PHE A 174 9.59 0.23 -7.58
CA PHE A 174 8.50 -0.54 -6.99
C PHE A 174 8.15 -1.75 -7.86
N GLU A 175 7.89 -1.54 -9.16
CA GLU A 175 7.55 -2.61 -10.09
C GLU A 175 8.65 -3.67 -10.20
N ALA A 176 9.91 -3.26 -10.30
CA ALA A 176 11.04 -4.17 -10.37
C ALA A 176 11.21 -4.97 -9.07
N THR A 177 11.12 -4.30 -7.92
CA THR A 177 11.31 -4.92 -6.60
C THR A 177 10.17 -5.88 -6.28
N LEU A 178 8.92 -5.45 -6.50
CA LEU A 178 7.74 -6.27 -6.26
C LEU A 178 7.78 -7.55 -7.10
N ARG A 179 8.14 -7.44 -8.39
CA ARG A 179 8.31 -8.60 -9.26
C ARG A 179 9.37 -9.56 -8.73
N ALA A 180 10.54 -9.04 -8.35
CA ALA A 180 11.61 -9.87 -7.77
C ALA A 180 11.18 -10.59 -6.48
N VAL A 181 10.47 -9.90 -5.58
CA VAL A 181 9.94 -10.49 -4.34
C VAL A 181 8.93 -11.60 -4.67
N VAL A 182 7.95 -11.32 -5.54
CA VAL A 182 6.93 -12.32 -5.91
C VAL A 182 7.55 -13.51 -6.63
N ASP A 183 8.47 -13.30 -7.58
CA ASP A 183 9.15 -14.38 -8.31
C ASP A 183 9.95 -15.30 -7.37
N SER A 184 10.50 -14.76 -6.28
CA SER A 184 11.25 -15.55 -5.29
C SER A 184 10.39 -16.40 -4.37
N ILE A 185 9.10 -16.08 -4.24
CA ILE A 185 8.18 -16.67 -3.26
C ILE A 185 7.13 -17.55 -3.93
N VAL A 186 6.60 -17.10 -5.06
CA VAL A 186 5.51 -17.75 -5.79
C VAL A 186 6.10 -18.61 -6.91
N PRO A 187 5.88 -19.93 -6.91
CA PRO A 187 6.38 -20.82 -7.95
C PRO A 187 5.96 -20.36 -9.35
N ALA A 188 6.78 -20.64 -10.37
CA ALA A 188 6.33 -20.51 -11.75
C ALA A 188 5.37 -21.67 -12.00
N ASP A 189 4.15 -21.37 -12.45
CA ASP A 189 3.01 -22.26 -12.64
C ASP A 189 3.29 -23.78 -12.67
N LEU A 190 2.54 -24.52 -11.84
CA LEU A 190 2.52 -25.99 -11.80
C LEU A 190 1.86 -26.63 -13.04
N THR A 191 1.29 -25.84 -13.96
CA THR A 191 0.60 -26.35 -15.17
C THR A 191 1.54 -27.00 -16.18
N ALA A 192 2.86 -26.79 -16.07
CA ALA A 192 3.84 -27.47 -16.92
C ALA A 192 4.12 -28.94 -16.54
N ASN A 193 3.75 -29.39 -15.32
CA ASN A 193 4.09 -30.73 -14.82
C ASN A 193 2.91 -31.70 -14.70
N ALA A 194 1.72 -31.35 -15.21
CA ALA A 194 0.55 -32.23 -15.21
C ALA A 194 0.45 -33.19 -16.41
N TYR A 195 1.49 -33.26 -17.26
CA TYR A 195 1.53 -34.09 -18.48
C TYR A 195 2.82 -34.94 -18.62
N LEU A 196 3.40 -35.41 -17.51
CA LEU A 196 4.42 -36.47 -17.51
C LEU A 196 4.07 -37.52 -16.44
#